data_AF-A0A1Q3ZJT6-F1
#
_entry.id   AF-A0A1Q3ZJT6-F1
#
_cell.length_a   1.000
_cell.length_b   1.000
_cell.length_c   1.000
_cell.angle_alpha   90.00
_cell.angle_beta   90.00
_cell.angle_gamma   90.00
#
_symmetry.space_group_name_H-M   'P 1'
#
loop_
_entity.id
_entity.type
_entity.pdbx_description
1 polymer ?
#
loop_
_entity_poly.entity_id
_entity_poly.type
_entity_poly.pdbx_seq_one_letter_code
_entity_poly.pdbx_strand_id
1 'polypeptide(L)' 'MTTSEIQIEEKNRILKGLEKVYEKLIEFKKIKKSDLVVIRNNKIVKIKPGEPDISSNSKP' A
#
# COMPACT_ATOMS: atom_id res chain seq x y z
N MET A 1 29.88 -6.88 -0.10
CA MET A 1 28.60 -6.50 0.52
C MET A 1 28.61 -6.96 1.95
N THR A 2 28.25 -6.10 2.89
CA THR A 2 28.04 -6.45 4.29
C THR A 2 26.67 -7.11 4.48
N THR A 3 26.48 -7.87 5.56
CA THR A 3 25.18 -8.47 5.90
C THR A 3 24.07 -7.40 6.01
N SER A 4 24.40 -6.21 6.51
CA SER A 4 23.46 -5.10 6.63
C SER A 4 22.99 -4.55 5.27
N GLU A 5 23.90 -4.46 4.29
CA GLU A 5 23.55 -4.01 2.93
C GLU A 5 22.57 -4.98 2.24
N ILE A 6 22.79 -6.29 2.40
CA ILE A 6 21.91 -7.33 1.86
C ILE A 6 20.52 -7.25 2.49
N GLN A 7 20.45 -7.08 3.81
CA GLN A 7 19.16 -6.94 4.51
C GLN A 7 18.38 -5.69 4.06
N ILE A 8 19.09 -4.58 3.80
CA ILE A 8 18.48 -3.36 3.26
C ILE A 8 17.94 -3.60 1.85
N GLU A 9 18.71 -4.26 0.99
CA GLU A 9 18.28 -4.58 -0.37
C GLU A 9 17.04 -5.48 -0.40
N GLU A 10 17.04 -6.55 0.40
CA GLU A 10 15.90 -7.45 0.52
C GLU A 10 14.65 -6.75 1.04
N LYS A 11 14.80 -5.92 2.09
CA LYS A 11 13.72 -5.09 2.61
C LYS A 11 13.14 -4.19 1.52
N ASN A 12 13.98 -3.51 0.75
CA ASN A 12 13.54 -2.62 -0.33
C ASN A 12 12.81 -3.37 -1.43
N ARG A 13 13.27 -4.58 -1.77
CA ARG A 13 12.59 -5.45 -2.75
C ARG A 13 11.20 -5.86 -2.27
N ILE A 14 11.06 -6.21 -0.99
CA ILE A 14 9.77 -6.55 -0.38
C ILE A 14 8.83 -5.34 -0.39
N LEU A 15 9.31 -4.17 0.04
CA LEU A 15 8.52 -2.93 0.05
C LEU A 15 7.98 -2.61 -1.35
N LYS A 16 8.83 -2.66 -2.38
CA LYS A 16 8.44 -2.46 -3.78
C LYS A 16 7.39 -3.48 -4.25
N GLY A 17 7.47 -4.72 -3.77
CA GLY A 17 6.46 -5.75 -4.04
C GLY A 17 5.10 -5.39 -3.42
N LEU A 18 5.12 -4.95 -2.16
CA LEU A 18 3.91 -4.56 -1.43
C LEU A 18 3.24 -3.31 -2.02
N GLU A 19 4.03 -2.32 -2.47
CA GLU A 19 3.53 -1.14 -3.20
C GLU A 19 2.73 -1.55 -4.44
N LYS A 20 3.29 -2.43 -5.28
CA LYS A 20 2.63 -2.94 -6.48
C LYS A 20 1.36 -3.74 -6.17
N VAL A 21 1.36 -4.52 -5.09
CA VAL A 21 0.18 -5.26 -4.64
C VAL A 21 -0.92 -4.27 -4.24
N TYR A 22 -0.58 -3.21 -3.52
CA TYR A 22 -1.53 -2.18 -3.11
C TYR A 22 -2.16 -1.47 -4.31
N GLU A 23 -1.36 -1.05 -5.30
CA GLU A 23 -1.85 -0.45 -6.55
C GLU A 23 -2.86 -1.35 -7.27
N LYS A 24 -2.50 -2.63 -7.48
CA LYS A 24 -3.38 -3.60 -8.14
C LYS A 24 -4.65 -3.89 -7.34
N LEU A 25 -4.58 -3.90 -6.01
CA LEU A 25 -5.76 -4.08 -5.17
C LEU A 25 -6.72 -2.90 -5.31
N ILE A 26 -6.22 -1.68 -5.35
CA ILE A 26 -7.04 -0.49 -5.57
C ILE A 26 -7.71 -0.56 -6.94
N GLU A 27 -6.98 -0.89 -8.00
CA GLU A 27 -7.55 -1.06 -9.34
C GLU A 27 -8.62 -2.15 -9.38
N PHE A 28 -8.33 -3.32 -8.80
CA PHE A 28 -9.28 -4.42 -8.70
C PHE A 28 -10.57 -4.00 -8.00
N LYS A 29 -10.46 -3.27 -6.89
CA LYS A 29 -11.61 -2.77 -6.12
C LYS A 29 -12.42 -1.72 -6.88
N LYS A 30 -11.75 -0.85 -7.65
CA LYS A 30 -12.39 0.09 -8.59
C LYS A 30 -13.19 -0.64 -9.67
N ILE A 31 -12.60 -1.63 -10.33
CA ILE A 31 -13.26 -2.45 -11.35
C ILE A 31 -14.48 -3.18 -10.77
N LYS A 32 -14.34 -3.75 -9.57
CA LYS A 32 -15.42 -4.46 -8.87
C LYS A 32 -16.45 -3.54 -8.21
N LYS A 33 -16.26 -2.22 -8.26
CA LYS A 33 -17.12 -1.22 -7.60
C LYS A 33 -17.38 -1.54 -6.12
N SER A 34 -16.35 -2.04 -5.44
CA SER A 34 -16.45 -2.47 -4.04
C SER A 34 -15.46 -1.71 -3.16
N ASP A 35 -15.86 -1.42 -1.92
CA ASP A 35 -14.99 -0.74 -0.96
C ASP A 35 -13.76 -1.59 -0.58
N LEU A 36 -12.65 -0.90 -0.35
CA LEU A 36 -11.46 -1.45 0.29
C LEU A 36 -11.40 -0.94 1.72
N VAL A 37 -11.40 -1.86 2.69
CA VAL A 37 -11.29 -1.53 4.12
C VAL A 37 -9.87 -1.83 4.58
N VAL A 38 -9.19 -0.83 5.12
CA VAL A 38 -7.81 -0.94 5.64
C VAL A 38 -7.71 -0.32 7.02
N ILE A 39 -6.72 -0.76 7.80
CA ILE A 39 -6.36 -0.13 9.06
C ILE A 39 -5.18 0.82 8.80
N ARG A 40 -5.33 2.09 9.14
CA ARG A 40 -4.27 3.11 9.06
C ARG A 40 -4.27 3.93 10.33
N ASN A 41 -3.10 4.17 10.92
CA ASN A 41 -2.97 4.95 12.15
C ASN A 41 -3.95 4.47 13.24
N ASN A 42 -4.07 3.15 13.41
CA ASN A 42 -5.02 2.48 14.31
C ASN A 42 -6.51 2.81 14.08
N LYS A 43 -6.87 3.34 12.90
CA LYS A 43 -8.25 3.65 12.50
C LYS A 43 -8.65 2.82 11.30
N ILE A 44 -9.92 2.42 11.27
CA ILE A 44 -10.53 1.75 10.11
C ILE A 44 -10.83 2.83 9.07
N VAL A 45 -10.24 2.71 7.89
CA VAL A 45 -10.44 3.59 6.74
C VAL A 45 -11.09 2.79 5.62
N LYS A 46 -12.16 3.34 5.03
CA LYS A 46 -12.82 2.79 3.84
C LYS A 46 -12.42 3.63 2.64
N ILE A 47 -11.84 2.99 1.64
CA ILE A 47 -11.48 3.61 0.36
C ILE A 47 -12.56 3.21 -0.64
N LYS A 48 -13.33 4.19 -1.09
CA LYS A 48 -14.38 3.99 -2.08
C LYS A 48 -13.80 3.83 -3.48
N PRO A 49 -14.46 3.05 -4.36
CA PRO A 49 -14.04 2.93 -5.75
C PRO A 49 -14.13 4.29 -6.47
N GLY A 50 -12.97 4.87 -6.82
CA GLY A 50 -12.88 6.12 -7.57
C GLY A 50 -12.44 7.34 -6.76
N GLU A 51 -12.43 7.25 -5.42
CA GLU A 51 -11.85 8.30 -4.59
C GLU A 51 -10.32 8.13 -4.50
N PRO A 52 -9.55 9.22 -4.61
CA PRO A 52 -8.11 9.17 -4.34
C PRO A 52 -7.87 8.81 -2.87
N ASP A 53 -6.85 8.00 -2.62
CA ASP A 53 -6.42 7.66 -1.26
C ASP A 53 -5.73 8.87 -0.61
N ILE A 54 -6.52 9.80 -0.11
CA ILE A 54 -6.10 11.02 0.60
C ILE A 54 -5.46 10.74 1.96
N SER A 55 -5.49 9.51 2.46
CA SER A 55 -4.87 9.12 3.73
C SER A 55 -3.40 8.73 3.59
N SER A 56 -2.84 8.76 2.37
CA SER A 56 -1.43 8.50 2.08
C SER A 56 -0.50 9.71 2.30
N ASN A 57 -1.04 10.89 2.64
CA ASN A 57 -0.28 12.14 2.74
C ASN A 57 0.50 12.32 4.07
N SER A 58 0.93 11.22 4.69
CA SER A 58 1.92 11.24 5.77
C SER A 58 3.17 10.50 5.32
N LYS A 59 3.83 11.04 4.29
CA LYS A 59 5.27 10.85 4.14
C LYS A 59 5.94 11.81 5.13
N PRO A 60 6.83 11.36 6.03
CA PRO A 60 7.66 12.30 6.79
C PRO A 60 8.50 13.16 5.85
#